data_AF-A0A1I1C4L6-F1
#
_entry.id   AF-A0A1I1C4L6-F1
#
_cell.length_a   1.000
_cell.length_b   1.000
_cell.length_c   1.000
_cell.angle_alpha   90.00
_cell.angle_beta   90.00
_cell.angle_gamma   90.00
#
_symmetry.space_group_name_H-M   'P 1'
#
loop_
_entity.id
_entity.type
_entity.pdbx_description
1 polymer ?
#
loop_
_entity_poly.entity_id
_entity_poly.type
_entity_poly.pdbx_seq_one_letter_code
_entity_poly.pdbx_strand_id
1 'polypeptide(L)'
;MDDRRWGFEEAEDWEYDESESQSSPVAEPDETLVGQDADQVVQVVVSPEATVIAVRLSPQWHQVVDSRQLHVSVLSAANAATTKALARSVEQTDRTAPAVPLQEVTEDESALTTQDVERLLDAVDAELGRFTARLSAIVDQPVQVRSSGGHVQGSAQRGHVLTLDIDGAWSGRARHTEIETELVEVLRGLHEASTPGDMAAGPSGNAISELMVLAADPQRLLRRLGMPAATDSNGER
;
A
#
# COMPACT_ATOMS: atom_id res chain seq x y z
N MET A 1 34.39 17.22 -77.79
CA MET A 1 33.34 16.51 -77.05
C MET A 1 33.97 15.19 -76.68
N ASP A 2 34.50 15.11 -75.45
CA ASP A 2 35.33 14.00 -74.97
C ASP A 2 34.97 13.62 -73.53
N ASP A 3 35.22 12.35 -73.25
CA ASP A 3 34.92 11.52 -72.08
C ASP A 3 35.71 11.85 -70.78
N ARG A 4 35.06 11.52 -69.65
CA ARG A 4 35.56 11.01 -68.36
C ARG A 4 36.75 11.70 -67.66
N ARG A 5 36.50 12.29 -66.47
CA ARG A 5 37.33 12.04 -65.27
C ARG A 5 36.57 12.31 -63.97
N TRP A 6 36.70 11.35 -63.06
CA TRP A 6 36.16 11.31 -61.71
C TRP A 6 36.77 12.37 -60.78
N GLY A 7 35.97 12.89 -59.85
CA GLY A 7 36.37 13.65 -58.67
C GLY A 7 35.21 13.66 -57.67
N PHE A 8 35.42 13.02 -56.52
CA PHE A 8 34.48 12.76 -55.43
C PHE A 8 34.28 14.00 -54.55
N GLU A 9 33.10 14.16 -53.93
CA GLU A 9 32.92 14.30 -52.47
C GLU A 9 31.40 14.29 -52.11
N GLU A 10 31.02 13.23 -51.37
CA GLU A 10 30.01 13.12 -50.28
C GLU A 10 28.63 13.82 -50.49
N ALA A 11 27.49 13.13 -50.72
CA ALA A 11 26.74 12.21 -49.81
C ALA A 11 26.63 12.81 -48.40
N GLU A 12 25.49 13.14 -47.77
CA GLU A 12 24.07 12.83 -47.88
C GLU A 12 23.34 14.02 -47.20
N ASP A 13 22.32 14.61 -47.83
CA ASP A 13 21.56 15.71 -47.21
C ASP A 13 20.07 15.57 -47.53
N TRP A 14 19.50 14.45 -47.07
CA TRP A 14 18.07 14.16 -46.97
C TRP A 14 18.01 13.20 -45.77
N GLU A 15 17.32 13.47 -44.65
CA GLU A 15 15.88 13.38 -44.54
C GLU A 15 15.49 13.60 -43.05
N TYR A 16 14.62 14.58 -42.80
CA TYR A 16 13.60 14.66 -41.73
C TYR A 16 13.85 14.23 -40.27
N ASP A 17 13.49 15.17 -39.38
CA ASP A 17 12.87 14.99 -38.05
C ASP A 17 13.76 14.63 -36.84
N GLU A 18 14.48 15.61 -36.31
CA GLU A 18 14.71 15.72 -34.87
C GLU A 18 13.86 16.87 -34.32
N SER A 19 12.55 16.64 -34.26
CA SER A 19 11.70 17.36 -33.33
C SER A 19 12.15 16.99 -31.92
N GLU A 20 12.99 17.86 -31.35
CA GLU A 20 13.39 17.89 -29.94
C GLU A 20 12.14 17.72 -29.07
N SER A 21 11.87 16.48 -28.70
CA SER A 21 10.89 16.14 -27.68
C SER A 21 11.45 16.72 -26.39
N GLN A 22 10.87 17.86 -26.01
CA GLN A 22 10.99 18.46 -24.68
C GLN A 22 10.86 17.34 -23.65
N SER A 23 12.01 16.92 -23.12
CA SER A 23 12.08 16.07 -21.96
C SER A 23 11.55 16.90 -20.82
N SER A 24 10.25 16.77 -20.56
CA SER A 24 9.68 17.11 -19.27
C SER A 24 10.59 16.50 -18.19
N PRO A 25 10.97 17.25 -17.14
CA PRO A 25 11.74 16.68 -16.06
C PRO A 25 10.94 15.50 -15.50
N VAL A 26 11.50 14.30 -15.67
CA VAL A 26 10.99 13.08 -15.06
C VAL A 26 10.92 13.38 -13.56
N ALA A 27 9.69 13.39 -13.03
CA ALA A 27 9.47 13.38 -11.60
C ALA A 27 10.37 12.28 -11.01
N GLU A 28 11.11 12.59 -9.95
CA GLU A 28 11.92 11.60 -9.23
C GLU A 28 11.09 10.32 -9.09
N PRO A 29 11.63 9.14 -9.45
CA PRO A 29 10.83 7.93 -9.39
C PRO A 29 10.40 7.78 -7.94
N ASP A 30 9.08 7.73 -7.71
CA ASP A 30 8.55 7.11 -6.50
C ASP A 30 9.38 5.86 -6.22
N GLU A 31 9.87 5.72 -4.99
CA GLU A 31 10.86 4.71 -4.60
C GLU A 31 10.24 3.30 -4.76
N THR A 32 10.26 2.77 -5.98
CA THR A 32 9.64 1.48 -6.30
C THR A 32 10.49 0.33 -5.79
N LEU A 33 9.83 -0.68 -5.23
CA LEU A 33 10.47 -1.88 -4.71
C LEU A 33 10.19 -3.04 -5.65
N VAL A 34 11.16 -3.94 -5.75
CA VAL A 34 11.12 -5.04 -6.72
C VAL A 34 11.25 -6.38 -6.00
N GLY A 35 10.23 -7.22 -6.11
CA GLY A 35 10.33 -8.66 -5.84
C GLY A 35 10.69 -9.43 -7.11
N GLN A 36 11.48 -10.48 -6.97
CA GLN A 36 11.90 -11.32 -8.08
C GLN A 36 11.96 -12.77 -7.62
N ASP A 37 11.60 -13.70 -8.50
CA ASP A 37 11.74 -15.13 -8.24
C ASP A 37 13.20 -15.61 -8.37
N ALA A 38 13.47 -16.82 -7.88
CA ALA A 38 14.83 -17.37 -7.87
C ALA A 38 15.40 -17.59 -9.28
N ASP A 39 14.54 -17.94 -10.24
CA ASP A 39 14.93 -18.22 -11.62
C ASP A 39 14.96 -16.95 -12.50
N GLN A 40 14.69 -15.78 -11.91
CA GLN A 40 14.69 -14.47 -12.56
C GLN A 40 13.71 -14.39 -13.75
N VAL A 41 12.63 -15.15 -13.69
CA VAL A 41 11.59 -15.23 -14.71
C VAL A 41 10.51 -14.17 -14.52
N VAL A 42 10.17 -13.86 -13.28
CA VAL A 42 9.09 -12.94 -12.91
C VAL A 42 9.65 -11.84 -12.00
N GLN A 43 9.34 -10.61 -12.37
CA GLN A 43 9.59 -9.44 -11.55
C GLN A 43 8.25 -8.78 -11.17
N VAL A 44 8.05 -8.52 -9.88
CA VAL A 44 6.89 -7.79 -9.36
C VAL A 44 7.38 -6.45 -8.81
N VAL A 45 6.88 -5.35 -9.37
CA VAL A 45 7.21 -3.99 -8.97
C VAL A 45 6.07 -3.44 -8.12
N VAL A 46 6.40 -2.97 -6.92
CA VAL A 46 5.44 -2.43 -5.95
C VAL A 46 5.84 -1.02 -5.50
N SER A 47 4.86 -0.26 -5.03
CA SER A 47 5.07 0.99 -4.30
C SER A 47 5.65 0.72 -2.89
N PRO A 48 6.12 1.75 -2.16
CA PRO A 48 6.51 1.61 -0.76
C PRO A 48 5.42 0.98 0.14
N GLU A 49 4.15 1.18 -0.18
CA GLU A 49 2.97 0.62 0.51
C GLU A 49 2.64 -0.82 0.08
N ALA A 50 3.49 -1.45 -0.73
CA ALA A 50 3.29 -2.79 -1.31
C ALA A 50 2.18 -2.88 -2.38
N THR A 51 1.68 -1.76 -2.89
CA THR A 51 0.70 -1.78 -3.99
C THR A 51 1.38 -2.19 -5.29
N VAL A 52 0.80 -3.15 -6.02
CA VAL A 52 1.38 -3.69 -7.27
C VAL A 52 1.20 -2.71 -8.43
N ILE A 53 2.34 -2.25 -8.95
CA ILE A 53 2.44 -1.30 -10.06
C ILE A 53 2.56 -2.06 -11.38
N ALA A 54 3.45 -3.05 -11.42
CA ALA A 54 3.73 -3.83 -12.62
C ALA A 54 4.17 -5.25 -12.30
N VAL A 55 3.87 -6.17 -13.22
CA VAL A 55 4.46 -7.50 -13.30
C VAL A 55 5.20 -7.57 -14.62
N ARG A 56 6.43 -8.08 -14.63
CA ARG A 56 7.23 -8.27 -15.84
C ARG A 56 7.69 -9.70 -15.95
N LEU A 57 7.46 -10.30 -17.11
CA LEU A 57 7.95 -11.62 -17.47
C LEU A 57 9.23 -11.48 -18.29
N SER A 58 10.21 -12.35 -18.01
CA SER A 58 11.36 -12.52 -18.88
C SER A 58 10.90 -12.90 -20.28
N PRO A 59 11.44 -12.31 -21.37
CA PRO A 59 11.07 -12.67 -22.74
C PRO A 59 11.28 -14.16 -23.07
N GLN A 60 12.12 -14.86 -22.30
CA GLN A 60 12.47 -16.27 -22.49
C GLN A 60 11.85 -17.19 -21.44
N TRP A 61 10.87 -16.72 -20.66
CA TRP A 61 10.34 -17.49 -19.52
C TRP A 61 9.86 -18.89 -19.88
N HIS A 62 9.23 -19.06 -21.05
CA HIS A 62 8.77 -20.37 -21.55
C HIS A 62 9.88 -21.41 -21.72
N GLN A 63 11.14 -20.98 -21.84
CA GLN A 63 12.29 -21.87 -21.98
C GLN A 63 12.82 -22.35 -20.62
N VAL A 64 12.48 -21.63 -19.55
CA VAL A 64 12.97 -21.87 -18.19
C VAL A 64 11.89 -22.50 -17.31
N VAL A 65 10.64 -22.08 -17.48
CA VAL A 65 9.49 -22.48 -16.64
C VAL A 65 8.36 -23.00 -17.50
N ASP A 66 7.81 -24.16 -17.11
CA ASP A 66 6.59 -24.71 -17.70
C ASP A 66 5.40 -23.76 -17.40
N SER A 67 4.54 -23.50 -18.37
CA SER A 67 3.37 -22.62 -18.22
C SER A 67 2.45 -23.03 -17.06
N ARG A 68 2.39 -24.32 -16.71
CA ARG A 68 1.64 -24.84 -15.55
C ARG A 68 2.30 -24.48 -14.22
N GLN A 69 3.58 -24.15 -14.22
CA GLN A 69 4.38 -23.80 -13.03
C GLN A 69 4.62 -22.29 -12.89
N LEU A 70 4.20 -21.47 -13.87
CA LEU A 70 4.36 -20.01 -13.82
C LEU A 70 3.82 -19.40 -12.51
N HIS A 71 2.73 -19.96 -11.98
CA HIS A 71 2.11 -19.50 -10.74
C HIS A 71 3.08 -19.55 -9.53
N VAL A 72 4.02 -20.50 -9.50
CA VAL A 72 5.01 -20.64 -8.42
C VAL A 72 6.01 -19.48 -8.46
N SER A 73 6.54 -19.15 -9.64
CA SER A 73 7.46 -18.02 -9.83
C SER A 73 6.79 -16.69 -9.50
N VAL A 74 5.54 -16.49 -9.94
CA VAL A 74 4.77 -15.28 -9.63
C VAL A 74 4.52 -15.16 -8.12
N LEU A 75 4.08 -16.24 -7.47
CA LEU A 75 3.84 -16.27 -6.03
C LEU A 75 5.11 -15.93 -5.23
N SER A 76 6.25 -16.50 -5.64
CA SER A 76 7.56 -16.21 -5.04
C SER A 76 7.94 -14.74 -5.19
N ALA A 77 7.87 -14.20 -6.41
CA ALA A 77 8.20 -12.81 -6.69
C ALA A 77 7.28 -11.83 -5.96
N ALA A 78 5.97 -12.10 -5.91
CA ALA A 78 4.99 -11.29 -5.20
C ALA A 78 5.29 -11.23 -3.69
N ASN A 79 5.48 -12.38 -3.05
CA ASN A 79 5.79 -12.44 -1.62
C ASN A 79 7.16 -11.81 -1.30
N ALA A 80 8.13 -11.92 -2.20
CA ALA A 80 9.41 -11.22 -2.08
C ALA A 80 9.23 -9.68 -2.14
N ALA A 81 8.36 -9.18 -3.02
CA ALA A 81 8.04 -7.76 -3.12
C ALA A 81 7.35 -7.25 -1.84
N THR A 82 6.33 -7.98 -1.36
CA THR A 82 5.62 -7.67 -0.10
C THR A 82 6.58 -7.63 1.09
N THR A 83 7.50 -8.59 1.19
CA THR A 83 8.49 -8.64 2.28
C THR A 83 9.41 -7.42 2.26
N LYS A 84 9.83 -6.97 1.07
CA LYS A 84 10.65 -5.75 0.93
C LYS A 84 9.88 -4.49 1.32
N ALA A 85 8.62 -4.39 0.90
CA ALA A 85 7.76 -3.27 1.28
C ALA A 85 7.50 -3.24 2.80
N LEU A 86 7.27 -4.39 3.43
CA LEU A 86 7.14 -4.49 4.88
C LEU A 86 8.42 -4.06 5.60
N ALA A 87 9.59 -4.52 5.16
CA ALA A 87 10.88 -4.11 5.73
C ALA A 87 11.05 -2.58 5.63
N ARG A 88 10.66 -1.98 4.49
CA ARG A 88 10.72 -0.54 4.28
C ARG A 88 9.76 0.24 5.19
N SER A 89 8.53 -0.25 5.35
CA SER A 89 7.51 0.36 6.22
C SER A 89 7.96 0.39 7.69
N VAL A 90 8.61 -0.68 8.17
CA VAL A 90 9.19 -0.72 9.52
C VAL A 90 10.29 0.33 9.69
N GLU A 91 11.20 0.46 8.72
CA GLU A 91 12.26 1.49 8.75
C GLU A 91 11.72 2.93 8.76
N GLN A 92 10.58 3.18 8.12
CA GLN A 92 9.94 4.51 8.07
C GLN A 92 9.13 4.84 9.32
N THR A 93 8.47 3.85 9.92
CA THR A 93 7.67 4.02 11.15
C THR A 93 8.55 4.43 12.32
N ASP A 94 9.75 3.85 12.45
CA ASP A 94 10.74 4.24 13.48
C ASP A 94 11.21 5.70 13.35
N ARG A 95 11.03 6.33 12.17
CA ARG A 95 11.44 7.72 11.92
C ARG A 95 10.33 8.74 12.12
N THR A 96 9.07 8.30 12.18
CA THR A 96 7.91 9.19 12.10
C THR A 96 7.04 9.02 13.35
N ALA A 97 7.46 9.61 14.47
CA ALA A 97 6.57 9.78 15.61
C ALA A 97 5.45 10.78 15.23
N PRO A 98 4.16 10.43 15.33
CA PRO A 98 3.09 11.31 14.90
C PRO A 98 2.91 12.48 15.88
N ALA A 99 2.92 13.70 15.34
CA ALA A 99 2.34 14.85 16.00
C ALA A 99 0.80 14.72 15.92
N VAL A 100 0.14 14.65 17.07
CA VAL A 100 -1.33 14.55 17.17
C VAL A 100 -1.95 15.83 16.59
N PRO A 101 -2.85 15.75 15.58
CA PRO A 101 -3.61 16.91 15.14
C PRO A 101 -4.60 17.31 16.24
N LEU A 102 -4.51 18.54 16.73
CA LEU A 102 -5.59 19.12 17.53
C LEU A 102 -6.78 19.39 16.59
N GLN A 103 -7.78 18.51 16.61
CA GLN A 103 -9.10 18.81 16.05
C GLN A 103 -9.85 19.74 17.02
N GLU A 104 -10.30 20.89 16.50
CA GLU A 104 -11.20 21.80 17.21
C GLU A 104 -12.57 21.12 17.39
N VAL A 105 -12.93 20.79 18.64
CA VAL A 105 -14.26 20.28 19.00
C VAL A 105 -14.96 21.33 19.85
N THR A 106 -16.21 21.63 19.48
CA THR A 106 -17.13 22.55 20.17
C THR A 106 -17.12 22.33 21.68
N GLU A 107 -16.85 23.40 22.41
CA GLU A 107 -16.70 23.44 23.86
C GLU A 107 -18.03 23.19 24.57
N ASP A 108 -18.26 21.97 25.04
CA ASP A 108 -19.23 21.72 26.11
C ASP A 108 -18.46 21.69 27.45
N GLU A 109 -18.53 22.81 28.18
CA GLU A 109 -17.88 23.01 29.48
C GLU A 109 -18.71 22.47 30.66
N SER A 110 -19.75 21.67 30.41
CA SER A 110 -20.58 21.12 31.48
C SER A 110 -19.78 20.16 32.38
N ALA A 111 -20.06 20.19 33.69
CA ALA A 111 -19.45 19.31 34.67
C ALA A 111 -19.75 17.84 34.34
N LEU A 112 -18.72 16.99 34.38
CA LEU A 112 -18.87 15.55 34.15
C LEU A 112 -19.33 14.92 35.46
N THR A 113 -20.50 14.30 35.46
CA THR A 113 -20.95 13.49 36.59
C THR A 113 -20.28 12.11 36.54
N THR A 114 -20.24 11.39 37.67
CA THR A 114 -19.75 9.99 37.70
C THR A 114 -20.48 9.11 36.68
N GLN A 115 -21.77 9.35 36.48
CA GLN A 115 -22.62 8.66 35.51
C GLN A 115 -22.21 8.97 34.06
N ASP A 116 -21.74 10.18 33.77
CA ASP A 116 -21.23 10.54 32.43
C ASP A 116 -19.90 9.83 32.13
N VAL A 117 -19.04 9.68 33.13
CA VAL A 117 -17.77 8.95 33.01
C VAL A 117 -18.02 7.46 32.78
N GLU A 118 -18.90 6.84 33.57
CA GLU A 118 -19.28 5.44 33.38
C GLU A 118 -19.88 5.19 31.99
N ARG A 119 -20.80 6.07 31.55
CA ARG A 119 -21.38 6.00 30.21
C ARG A 119 -20.32 6.14 29.11
N LEU A 120 -19.34 7.03 29.29
CA LEU A 120 -18.26 7.23 28.32
C LEU A 120 -17.36 5.99 28.23
N LEU A 121 -17.00 5.38 29.36
CA LEU A 121 -16.19 4.16 29.40
C LEU A 121 -16.92 2.96 28.76
N ASP A 122 -18.22 2.81 29.04
CA ASP A 122 -19.06 1.78 28.39
C ASP A 122 -19.14 1.99 26.87
N ALA A 123 -19.25 3.26 26.43
CA ALA A 123 -19.27 3.61 25.02
C ALA A 123 -17.93 3.31 24.34
N VAL A 124 -16.80 3.60 25.00
CA VAL A 124 -15.45 3.26 24.54
C VAL A 124 -15.26 1.75 24.43
N ASP A 125 -15.65 0.98 25.45
CA ASP A 125 -15.51 -0.49 25.45
C ASP A 125 -16.35 -1.12 24.32
N ALA A 126 -17.58 -0.65 24.15
CA ALA A 126 -18.44 -1.10 23.05
C ALA A 126 -17.86 -0.72 21.68
N GLU A 127 -17.22 0.44 21.55
CA GLU A 127 -16.59 0.88 20.31
C GLU A 127 -15.34 0.05 19.99
N LEU A 128 -14.49 -0.17 20.98
CA LEU A 128 -13.31 -1.03 20.88
C LEU A 128 -13.68 -2.48 20.56
N GLY A 129 -14.75 -3.00 21.17
CA GLY A 129 -15.29 -4.32 20.84
C GLY A 129 -15.77 -4.41 19.39
N ARG A 130 -16.48 -3.41 18.88
CA ARG A 130 -16.90 -3.35 17.46
C ARG A 130 -15.72 -3.20 16.50
N PHE A 131 -14.69 -2.47 16.88
CA PHE A 131 -13.47 -2.33 16.10
C PHE A 131 -12.70 -3.66 16.04
N THR A 132 -12.51 -4.31 17.18
CA THR A 132 -11.86 -5.62 17.30
C THR A 132 -12.61 -6.69 16.51
N ALA A 133 -13.95 -6.73 16.59
CA ALA A 133 -14.76 -7.66 15.82
C ALA A 133 -14.63 -7.44 14.30
N ARG A 134 -14.57 -6.17 13.84
CA ARG A 134 -14.34 -5.82 12.43
C ARG A 134 -12.94 -6.21 11.97
N LEU A 135 -11.93 -6.00 12.82
CA LEU A 135 -10.57 -6.47 12.56
C LEU A 135 -10.54 -7.99 12.42
N SER A 136 -11.04 -8.76 13.39
CA SER A 136 -11.03 -10.23 13.33
C SER A 136 -11.75 -10.80 12.11
N ALA A 137 -12.88 -10.20 11.70
CA ALA A 137 -13.62 -10.65 10.51
C ALA A 137 -12.82 -10.50 9.21
N ILE A 138 -11.97 -9.47 9.10
CA ILE A 138 -11.14 -9.18 7.92
C ILE A 138 -9.80 -9.91 8.00
N VAL A 139 -9.25 -10.08 9.20
CA VAL A 139 -7.90 -10.57 9.45
C VAL A 139 -7.79 -12.10 9.35
N ASP A 140 -8.88 -12.84 9.56
CA ASP A 140 -8.85 -14.31 9.65
C ASP A 140 -9.41 -15.05 8.42
N GLN A 141 -10.05 -14.36 7.47
CA GLN A 141 -10.57 -14.99 6.26
C GLN A 141 -9.74 -14.60 5.03
N PRO A 142 -9.21 -15.58 4.27
CA PRO A 142 -8.55 -15.29 3.00
C PRO A 142 -9.52 -14.63 2.02
N VAL A 143 -9.09 -13.52 1.43
CA VAL A 143 -9.81 -12.91 0.32
C VAL A 143 -9.46 -13.62 -0.97
N GLN A 144 -10.39 -13.65 -1.92
CA GLN A 144 -10.19 -14.23 -3.23
C GLN A 144 -10.49 -13.21 -4.31
N VAL A 145 -9.65 -13.17 -5.34
CA VAL A 145 -9.79 -12.28 -6.50
C VAL A 145 -9.54 -13.10 -7.75
N ARG A 146 -10.27 -12.78 -8.82
CA ARG A 146 -10.14 -13.38 -10.14
C ARG A 146 -10.01 -12.26 -11.18
N SER A 147 -9.15 -12.46 -12.17
CA SER A 147 -8.99 -11.52 -13.28
C SER A 147 -10.27 -11.40 -14.09
N SER A 148 -10.44 -10.26 -14.75
CA SER A 148 -11.53 -10.01 -15.70
C SER A 148 -11.57 -11.03 -16.85
N GLY A 149 -10.41 -11.48 -17.34
CA GLY A 149 -10.27 -12.55 -18.32
C GLY A 149 -10.62 -13.94 -17.78
N GLY A 150 -10.60 -14.12 -16.46
CA GLY A 150 -10.95 -15.36 -15.79
C GLY A 150 -9.86 -16.43 -15.82
N HIS A 151 -8.67 -16.11 -16.33
CA HIS A 151 -7.54 -17.03 -16.47
C HIS A 151 -6.60 -17.03 -15.25
N VAL A 152 -6.64 -15.98 -14.44
CA VAL A 152 -5.85 -15.85 -13.23
C VAL A 152 -6.80 -15.68 -12.05
N GLN A 153 -6.54 -16.41 -10.96
CA GLN A 153 -7.20 -16.19 -9.69
C GLN A 153 -6.21 -16.40 -8.55
N GLY A 154 -6.45 -15.77 -7.42
CA GLY A 154 -5.60 -15.99 -6.25
C GLY A 154 -6.34 -15.75 -4.96
N SER A 155 -5.64 -16.03 -3.87
CA SER A 155 -6.08 -15.69 -2.52
C SER A 155 -4.97 -15.03 -1.73
N ALA A 156 -5.35 -14.13 -0.85
CA ALA A 156 -4.43 -13.40 0.00
C ALA A 156 -4.98 -13.24 1.40
N GLN A 157 -4.07 -13.06 2.36
CA GLN A 157 -4.39 -12.78 3.75
C GLN A 157 -3.32 -11.86 4.31
N ARG A 158 -3.75 -10.73 4.92
CA ARG A 158 -2.85 -9.75 5.55
C ARG A 158 -1.74 -9.27 4.60
N GLY A 159 -2.08 -8.97 3.34
CA GLY A 159 -1.13 -8.52 2.32
C GLY A 159 -0.23 -9.61 1.72
N HIS A 160 -0.27 -10.85 2.24
CA HIS A 160 0.48 -11.98 1.69
C HIS A 160 -0.37 -12.79 0.72
N VAL A 161 0.19 -13.13 -0.43
CA VAL A 161 -0.47 -14.02 -1.41
C VAL A 161 -0.26 -15.46 -0.94
N LEU A 162 -1.37 -16.18 -0.72
CA LEU A 162 -1.37 -17.55 -0.24
C LEU A 162 -1.40 -18.55 -1.40
N THR A 163 -2.29 -18.31 -2.36
CA THR A 163 -2.43 -19.15 -3.55
C THR A 163 -2.58 -18.29 -4.78
N LEU A 164 -2.07 -18.79 -5.90
CA LEU A 164 -2.26 -18.23 -7.21
C LEU A 164 -2.48 -19.39 -8.18
N ASP A 165 -3.52 -19.31 -8.98
CA ASP A 165 -3.84 -20.26 -10.04
C ASP A 165 -3.85 -19.49 -11.36
N ILE A 166 -3.13 -20.04 -12.32
CA ILE A 166 -3.02 -19.49 -13.68
C ILE A 166 -3.37 -20.64 -14.61
N ASP A 167 -4.32 -20.40 -15.54
CA ASP A 167 -4.63 -21.36 -16.58
C ASP A 167 -3.38 -21.63 -17.43
N GLY A 168 -2.80 -22.82 -17.26
CA GLY A 168 -1.59 -23.26 -17.95
C GLY A 168 -1.76 -23.38 -19.46
N ALA A 169 -2.97 -23.69 -19.94
CA ALA A 169 -3.24 -23.81 -21.38
C ALA A 169 -3.34 -22.42 -22.02
N TRP A 170 -3.89 -21.44 -21.30
CA TRP A 170 -3.93 -20.04 -21.73
C TRP A 170 -2.56 -19.37 -21.66
N SER A 171 -1.85 -19.49 -20.54
CA SER A 171 -0.52 -18.87 -20.37
C SER A 171 0.53 -19.41 -21.33
N GLY A 172 0.37 -20.65 -21.82
CA GLY A 172 1.23 -21.23 -22.86
C GLY A 172 1.08 -20.62 -24.26
N ARG A 173 0.04 -19.81 -24.50
CA ARG A 173 -0.31 -19.26 -25.83
C ARG A 173 -0.61 -17.75 -25.83
N ALA A 174 -0.91 -17.18 -24.66
CA ALA A 174 -1.19 -15.76 -24.50
C ALA A 174 0.07 -14.92 -24.72
N ARG A 175 -0.10 -13.65 -25.10
CA ARG A 175 1.01 -12.70 -25.20
C ARG A 175 1.49 -12.32 -23.80
N HIS A 176 2.78 -12.03 -23.65
CA HIS A 176 3.34 -11.60 -22.36
C HIS A 176 2.56 -10.46 -21.73
N THR A 177 2.19 -9.45 -22.52
CA THR A 177 1.44 -8.29 -22.04
C THR A 177 0.04 -8.66 -21.51
N GLU A 178 -0.61 -9.68 -22.07
CA GLU A 178 -1.91 -10.16 -21.59
C GLU A 178 -1.74 -10.86 -20.23
N ILE A 179 -0.72 -11.71 -20.10
CA ILE A 179 -0.39 -12.38 -18.85
C ILE A 179 -0.03 -11.36 -17.77
N GLU A 180 0.86 -10.43 -18.06
CA GLU A 180 1.28 -9.37 -17.14
C GLU A 180 0.09 -8.52 -16.68
N THR A 181 -0.83 -8.16 -17.59
CA THR A 181 -2.01 -7.36 -17.27
C THR A 181 -2.93 -8.08 -16.29
N GLU A 182 -3.26 -9.35 -16.53
CA GLU A 182 -4.12 -10.12 -15.62
C GLU A 182 -3.46 -10.40 -14.27
N LEU A 183 -2.13 -10.61 -14.26
CA LEU A 183 -1.37 -10.75 -13.02
C LEU A 183 -1.38 -9.46 -12.20
N VAL A 184 -1.19 -8.30 -12.83
CA VAL A 184 -1.28 -7.00 -12.14
C VAL A 184 -2.69 -6.81 -11.58
N GLU A 185 -3.73 -7.09 -12.35
CA GLU A 185 -5.13 -6.98 -11.91
C GLU A 185 -5.38 -7.80 -10.65
N VAL A 186 -5.03 -9.09 -10.67
CA VAL A 186 -5.27 -9.99 -9.53
C VAL A 186 -4.41 -9.61 -8.34
N LEU A 187 -3.11 -9.39 -8.51
CA LEU A 187 -2.23 -9.10 -7.38
C LEU A 187 -2.56 -7.75 -6.73
N ARG A 188 -2.96 -6.74 -7.52
CA ARG A 188 -3.45 -5.47 -6.98
C ARG A 188 -4.76 -5.65 -6.23
N GLY A 189 -5.75 -6.33 -6.81
CA GLY A 189 -7.02 -6.58 -6.14
C GLY A 189 -6.86 -7.40 -4.85
N LEU A 190 -5.94 -8.37 -4.84
CA LEU A 190 -5.60 -9.13 -3.64
C LEU A 190 -4.96 -8.25 -2.56
N HIS A 191 -4.06 -7.35 -2.93
CA HIS A 191 -3.48 -6.39 -2.00
C HIS A 191 -4.58 -5.51 -1.40
N GLU A 192 -5.35 -4.80 -2.24
CA GLU A 192 -6.42 -3.90 -1.82
C GLU A 192 -7.45 -4.58 -0.91
N ALA A 193 -7.87 -5.82 -1.24
CA ALA A 193 -8.84 -6.56 -0.45
C ALA A 193 -8.27 -7.15 0.85
N SER A 194 -6.96 -7.45 0.91
CA SER A 194 -6.32 -8.09 2.06
C SER A 194 -5.60 -7.12 3.01
N THR A 195 -5.40 -5.87 2.60
CA THR A 195 -4.81 -4.82 3.44
C THR A 195 -5.89 -3.93 4.06
N PRO A 196 -5.89 -3.73 5.39
CA PRO A 196 -6.84 -2.86 6.08
C PRO A 196 -6.57 -1.35 5.89
N GLY A 197 -6.41 -0.85 4.66
CA GLY A 197 -5.97 0.53 4.37
C GLY A 197 -6.68 1.62 5.18
N ASP A 198 -8.00 1.53 5.35
CA ASP A 198 -8.80 2.48 6.14
C ASP A 198 -8.76 2.25 7.67
N MET A 199 -8.28 1.09 8.14
CA MET A 199 -8.22 0.76 9.58
C MET A 199 -6.88 1.10 10.24
N ALA A 200 -5.85 1.46 9.45
CA ALA A 200 -4.57 1.95 9.97
C ALA A 200 -4.69 3.28 10.74
N ALA A 201 -5.77 4.04 10.51
CA ALA A 201 -6.09 5.26 11.26
C ALA A 201 -6.54 4.99 12.72
N GLY A 202 -6.68 3.71 13.12
CA GLY A 202 -7.15 3.32 14.45
C GLY A 202 -8.66 3.47 14.63
N PRO A 203 -9.20 3.09 15.80
CA PRO A 203 -10.60 3.30 16.10
C PRO A 203 -10.88 4.82 16.23
N SER A 204 -11.69 5.35 15.31
CA SER A 204 -11.91 6.80 15.13
C SER A 204 -13.30 7.28 15.56
N GLY A 205 -14.02 6.53 16.40
CA GLY A 205 -15.33 6.98 16.85
C GLY A 205 -15.27 7.99 17.98
N ASN A 206 -16.43 8.60 18.20
CA ASN A 206 -16.57 9.80 19.02
C ASN A 206 -16.16 9.57 20.47
N ALA A 207 -16.40 8.37 21.03
CA ALA A 207 -16.12 8.09 22.44
C ALA A 207 -14.61 7.96 22.71
N ILE A 208 -13.87 7.33 21.80
CA ILE A 208 -12.40 7.23 21.89
C ILE A 208 -11.75 8.58 21.66
N SER A 209 -12.29 9.38 20.72
CA SER A 209 -11.84 10.74 20.48
C SER A 209 -12.06 11.64 21.70
N GLU A 210 -13.23 11.53 22.34
CA GLU A 210 -13.57 12.26 23.57
C GLU A 210 -12.66 11.85 24.74
N LEU A 211 -12.37 10.56 24.91
CA LEU A 211 -11.42 10.07 25.92
C LEU A 211 -10.00 10.59 25.68
N MET A 212 -9.52 10.55 24.43
CA MET A 212 -8.18 11.04 24.06
C MET A 212 -8.02 12.54 24.33
N VAL A 213 -9.05 13.34 24.06
CA VAL A 213 -9.08 14.78 24.39
C VAL A 213 -9.08 15.00 25.90
N LEU A 214 -9.86 14.23 26.66
CA LEU A 214 -9.87 14.30 28.13
C LEU A 214 -8.54 13.87 28.76
N ALA A 215 -7.85 12.89 28.17
CA ALA A 215 -6.53 12.44 28.60
C ALA A 215 -5.41 13.43 28.23
N ALA A 216 -5.54 14.12 27.09
CA ALA A 216 -4.57 15.13 26.63
C ALA A 216 -4.58 16.41 27.49
N ASP A 217 -5.67 16.71 28.19
CA ASP A 217 -5.77 17.82 29.15
C ASP A 217 -6.25 17.32 30.54
N PRO A 218 -5.34 16.77 31.36
CA PRO A 218 -5.66 16.26 32.69
C PRO A 218 -6.23 17.34 33.62
N GLN A 219 -5.82 18.60 33.42
CA GLN A 219 -6.27 19.73 34.24
C GLN A 219 -7.71 20.12 33.90
N ARG A 220 -8.13 19.99 32.64
CA ARG A 220 -9.53 20.16 32.23
C ARG A 220 -10.41 19.01 32.73
N LEU A 221 -9.92 17.77 32.69
CA LEU A 221 -10.61 16.63 33.32
C LEU A 221 -10.86 16.86 34.81
N LEU A 222 -9.82 17.25 35.56
CA LEU A 222 -9.93 17.52 37.00
C LEU A 222 -10.93 18.65 37.30
N ARG A 223 -10.92 19.73 36.51
CA ARG A 223 -11.91 20.82 36.61
C ARG A 223 -13.34 20.34 36.33
N ARG A 224 -13.55 19.50 35.31
CA ARG A 224 -14.88 18.95 34.98
C ARG A 224 -15.39 17.96 36.02
N LEU A 225 -14.50 17.26 36.72
CA LEU A 225 -14.81 16.37 37.84
C LEU A 225 -15.02 17.12 39.18
N GLY A 226 -14.96 18.46 39.17
CA GLY A 226 -15.12 19.28 40.37
C GLY A 226 -13.93 19.21 41.34
N MET A 227 -12.77 18.72 40.89
CA MET A 227 -11.54 18.73 41.69
C MET A 227 -10.76 20.04 41.46
N PRO A 228 -10.20 20.66 42.52
CA PRO A 228 -9.35 21.81 42.35
C PRO A 228 -8.12 21.39 41.54
N ALA A 229 -7.83 22.13 40.46
CA ALA A 229 -6.54 22.05 39.80
C ALA A 229 -5.45 22.15 40.87
N ALA A 230 -4.45 21.26 40.83
CA ALA A 230 -3.33 21.31 41.77
C ALA A 230 -2.69 22.69 41.64
N THR A 231 -3.05 23.59 42.56
CA THR A 231 -2.40 24.87 42.69
C THR A 231 -0.96 24.57 43.01
N ASP A 232 -0.06 25.06 42.15
CA ASP A 232 1.36 25.13 42.42
C ASP A 232 1.53 25.67 43.83
N SER A 233 1.86 24.76 44.75
CA SER A 233 2.38 25.11 46.06
C SER A 233 3.84 25.48 45.85
N ASN A 234 4.07 26.57 45.14
CA ASN A 234 5.40 27.16 45.04
C ASN A 234 5.41 28.45 45.85
N GLY A 235 6.29 28.43 46.86
CA GLY A 235 6.17 29.23 48.05
C GLY A 235 6.40 30.72 47.87
N GLU A 236 5.97 31.46 48.88
CA GLU A 236 6.74 32.59 49.37
C GLU A 236 6.60 32.67 50.89
N ARG A 237 7.73 33.04 51.50
CA ARG A 237 8.06 32.99 52.93
C ARG A 237 7.33 34.03 53.76
#